data_AF-A0A0M0ECU0-F1
#
_entry.id   AF-A0A0M0ECU0-F1
#
_cell.length_a   1.000
_cell.length_b   1.000
_cell.length_c   1.000
_cell.angle_alpha   90.00
_cell.angle_beta   90.00
_cell.angle_gamma   90.00
#
_symmetry.space_group_name_H-M   'P 1'
#
loop_
_entity.id
_entity.type
_entity.pdbx_description
1 polymer ?
#
loop_
_entity_poly.entity_id
_entity_poly.type
_entity_poly.pdbx_seq_one_letter_code
_entity_poly.pdbx_strand_id
1 'polypeptide(L)'
;MAGPRTRQAQPRPPAEAAQYLKDAATSLQHSGISNPTALDARAYYNFGPSAGAEIATADDSSLMSSYISGTAMSGNNISSTTTVGQWRAAVAAKMGSAASSSILTG
;
A
#
# COMPACT_ATOMS: atom_id res chain seq x y z
N MET A 1 24.40 9.20 -42.91
CA MET A 1 23.63 9.77 -41.79
C MET A 1 22.22 9.19 -41.82
N ALA A 2 21.89 8.27 -40.90
CA ALA A 2 20.52 7.91 -40.51
C ALA A 2 20.63 6.94 -39.32
N GLY A 3 20.51 7.46 -38.09
CA GLY A 3 20.57 6.64 -36.88
C GLY A 3 19.29 5.81 -36.69
N PRO A 4 19.37 4.60 -36.11
CA PRO A 4 18.19 3.87 -35.70
C PRO A 4 17.51 4.64 -34.56
N ARG A 5 16.25 5.07 -34.77
CA ARG A 5 15.38 5.53 -33.69
C ARG A 5 15.01 4.32 -32.85
N THR A 6 15.87 3.98 -31.89
CA THR A 6 15.46 3.24 -30.70
C THR A 6 14.34 4.05 -30.02
N ARG A 7 13.08 3.64 -30.23
CA ARG A 7 11.99 4.01 -29.33
C ARG A 7 12.25 3.33 -27.98
N GLN A 8 13.16 3.91 -27.20
CA GLN A 8 13.24 3.65 -25.77
C GLN A 8 12.08 4.39 -25.07
N ALA A 9 11.51 3.69 -24.09
CA ALA A 9 10.53 4.13 -23.09
C ALA A 9 9.08 4.38 -23.56
N GLN A 10 8.17 3.43 -23.26
CA GLN A 10 7.32 3.55 -22.07
C GLN A 10 6.96 2.14 -21.55
N PRO A 11 7.12 1.85 -20.25
CA PRO A 11 6.58 0.62 -19.65
C PRO A 11 5.05 0.69 -19.67
N ARG A 12 4.34 -0.37 -20.12
CA ARG A 12 2.97 -0.62 -19.63
C ARG A 12 3.13 -1.22 -18.22
N PRO A 13 2.37 -0.84 -17.16
CA PRO A 13 0.89 -0.79 -17.20
C PRO A 13 0.21 0.22 -16.21
N PRO A 14 -0.56 1.22 -16.66
CA PRO A 14 -1.41 1.99 -15.73
C PRO A 14 -2.77 1.34 -15.46
N ALA A 15 -3.30 0.49 -16.36
CA ALA A 15 -4.67 -0.01 -16.24
C ALA A 15 -4.86 -1.01 -15.09
N GLU A 16 -4.03 -2.06 -15.01
CA GLU A 16 -4.15 -3.07 -13.93
C GLU A 16 -3.80 -2.51 -12.55
N ALA A 17 -2.80 -1.63 -12.47
CA ALA A 17 -2.46 -0.94 -11.24
C ALA A 17 -3.59 0.02 -10.81
N ALA A 18 -4.19 0.76 -11.74
CA ALA A 18 -5.34 1.62 -11.44
C ALA A 18 -6.58 0.82 -11.04
N GLN A 19 -6.81 -0.36 -11.64
CA GLN A 19 -7.88 -1.27 -11.25
C GLN A 19 -7.68 -1.75 -9.81
N TYR A 20 -6.45 -2.17 -9.48
CA TYR A 20 -6.08 -2.59 -8.14
C TYR A 20 -6.28 -1.47 -7.11
N LEU A 21 -5.82 -0.25 -7.43
CA LEU A 21 -5.99 0.91 -6.57
C LEU A 21 -7.47 1.26 -6.39
N LYS A 22 -8.30 1.17 -7.43
CA LYS A 22 -9.75 1.37 -7.32
C LYS A 22 -10.43 0.32 -6.44
N ASP A 23 -10.05 -0.94 -6.57
CA ASP A 23 -10.62 -2.04 -5.77
C ASP A 23 -10.22 -1.91 -4.29
N ALA A 24 -8.95 -1.56 -4.04
CA ALA A 24 -8.45 -1.25 -2.71
C ALA A 24 -9.14 -0.01 -2.12
N ALA A 25 -9.27 1.09 -2.89
CA ALA A 25 -9.99 2.29 -2.45
C ALA A 25 -11.44 1.99 -2.08
N THR A 26 -12.15 1.25 -2.92
CA THR A 26 -13.56 0.87 -2.69
C THR A 26 -13.69 0.01 -1.44
N SER A 27 -12.82 -0.99 -1.29
CA SER A 27 -12.82 -1.86 -0.11
C SER A 27 -12.51 -1.08 1.18
N LEU A 28 -11.53 -0.19 1.15
CA LEU A 28 -11.14 0.64 2.30
C LEU A 28 -12.25 1.65 2.66
N GLN A 29 -12.92 2.22 1.66
CA GLN A 29 -14.11 3.06 1.87
C GLN A 29 -15.26 2.30 2.50
N HIS A 30 -15.52 1.06 2.06
CA HIS A 30 -16.50 0.18 2.70
C HIS A 30 -16.13 -0.16 4.14
N SER A 31 -14.84 -0.20 4.47
CA SER A 31 -14.34 -0.35 5.84
C SER A 31 -14.36 0.95 6.66
N GLY A 32 -14.85 2.06 6.10
CA GLY A 32 -15.01 3.34 6.81
C GLY A 32 -13.87 4.35 6.60
N ILE A 33 -12.90 4.07 5.74
CA ILE A 33 -11.78 4.99 5.45
C ILE A 33 -12.20 5.95 4.34
N SER A 34 -12.49 7.21 4.70
CA SER A 34 -13.04 8.18 3.74
C SER A 34 -12.04 8.59 2.64
N ASN A 35 -10.74 8.68 2.96
CA ASN A 35 -9.67 9.05 2.03
C ASN A 35 -8.54 8.02 2.06
N PRO A 36 -8.71 6.85 1.40
CA PRO A 36 -7.65 5.87 1.33
C PRO A 36 -6.45 6.44 0.58
N THR A 37 -5.27 6.22 1.12
CA THR A 37 -3.98 6.55 0.53
C THR A 37 -3.36 5.33 -0.14
N ALA A 38 -2.29 5.53 -0.92
CA ALA A 38 -1.56 4.42 -1.52
C ALA A 38 -0.91 3.51 -0.45
N LEU A 39 -0.61 4.07 0.72
CA LEU A 39 -0.18 3.32 1.89
C LEU A 39 -1.27 2.37 2.43
N ASP A 40 -2.52 2.85 2.50
CA ASP A 40 -3.65 2.04 2.96
C ASP A 40 -3.95 0.91 1.97
N ALA A 41 -3.88 1.18 0.66
CA ALA A 41 -3.94 0.12 -0.35
C ALA A 41 -2.77 -0.87 -0.23
N ARG A 42 -1.59 -0.43 0.21
CA ARG A 42 -0.47 -1.34 0.47
C ARG A 42 -0.72 -2.23 1.68
N ALA A 43 -1.37 -1.71 2.74
CA ALA A 43 -1.81 -2.51 3.87
C ALA A 43 -2.81 -3.59 3.42
N TYR A 44 -3.79 -3.17 2.62
CA TYR A 44 -4.77 -4.07 2.02
C TYR A 44 -4.11 -5.17 1.17
N TYR A 45 -3.14 -4.82 0.32
CA TYR A 45 -2.40 -5.79 -0.49
C TYR A 45 -1.66 -6.83 0.35
N ASN A 46 -0.95 -6.35 1.36
CA ASN A 46 0.01 -7.14 2.12
C ASN A 46 -0.69 -8.06 3.14
N PHE A 47 -1.84 -7.65 3.65
CA PHE A 47 -2.50 -8.29 4.81
C PHE A 47 -3.95 -8.69 4.55
N GLY A 48 -4.52 -8.28 3.42
CA GLY A 48 -5.91 -8.53 3.06
C GLY A 48 -6.87 -7.45 3.58
N PRO A 49 -8.17 -7.58 3.26
CA PRO A 49 -9.17 -6.55 3.50
C PRO A 49 -9.38 -6.19 4.97
N SER A 50 -9.54 -7.19 5.84
CA SER A 50 -9.82 -6.94 7.27
C SER A 50 -8.62 -6.31 7.97
N ALA A 51 -7.46 -7.01 7.96
CA ALA A 51 -6.26 -6.53 8.63
C ALA A 51 -5.72 -5.23 8.01
N GLY A 52 -5.84 -5.06 6.69
CA GLY A 52 -5.46 -3.82 6.01
C GLY A 52 -6.27 -2.61 6.50
N ALA A 53 -7.58 -2.75 6.67
CA ALA A 53 -8.42 -1.69 7.19
C ALA A 53 -8.15 -1.41 8.68
N GLU A 54 -7.94 -2.45 9.49
CA GLU A 54 -7.57 -2.29 10.91
C GLU A 54 -6.23 -1.56 11.05
N ILE A 55 -5.20 -1.96 10.29
CA ILE A 55 -3.90 -1.27 10.28
C ILE A 55 -4.03 0.18 9.77
N ALA A 56 -4.86 0.40 8.75
CA ALA A 56 -5.11 1.73 8.18
C ALA A 56 -5.80 2.69 9.15
N THR A 57 -6.50 2.17 10.16
CA THR A 57 -7.18 2.95 11.22
C THR A 57 -6.49 2.88 12.58
N ALA A 58 -5.48 2.01 12.72
CA ALA A 58 -4.73 1.82 13.95
C ALA A 58 -3.79 2.99 14.27
N ASP A 59 -3.58 3.23 15.57
CA ASP A 59 -2.57 4.15 16.08
C ASP A 59 -1.15 3.73 15.67
N ASP A 60 -0.32 4.73 15.36
CA ASP A 60 1.07 4.52 14.95
C ASP A 60 1.94 3.83 16.02
N SER A 61 1.55 3.93 17.30
CA SER A 61 2.22 3.27 18.41
C SER A 61 1.81 1.80 18.60
N SER A 62 0.73 1.36 17.98
CA SER A 62 0.24 -0.01 18.11
C SER A 62 1.17 -0.99 17.40
N LEU A 63 1.30 -2.20 17.94
CA LEU A 63 2.12 -3.24 17.32
C LEU A 63 1.40 -3.88 16.13
N MET A 64 2.14 -4.14 15.05
CA MET A 64 1.63 -4.88 13.90
C MET A 64 1.13 -6.28 14.31
N SER A 65 1.79 -6.92 15.28
CA SER A 65 1.41 -8.25 15.80
C SER A 65 0.02 -8.31 16.41
N SER A 66 -0.59 -7.16 16.74
CA SER A 66 -1.97 -7.09 17.24
C SER A 66 -3.01 -7.26 16.12
N TYR A 67 -2.63 -7.01 14.87
CA TYR A 67 -3.53 -7.01 13.71
C TYR A 67 -3.24 -8.13 12.71
N ILE A 68 -2.00 -8.63 12.68
CA ILE A 68 -1.56 -9.65 11.71
C ILE A 68 -0.87 -10.82 12.39
N SER A 69 -1.02 -12.01 11.80
CA SER A 69 -0.40 -13.24 12.30
C SER A 69 1.12 -13.25 12.10
N GLY A 70 1.81 -14.11 12.86
CA GLY A 70 3.26 -14.33 12.71
C GLY A 70 3.68 -14.70 11.28
N THR A 71 2.85 -15.48 10.59
CA THR A 71 3.08 -15.85 9.18
C THR A 71 3.01 -14.62 8.27
N ALA A 72 2.02 -13.75 8.45
CA ALA A 72 1.89 -12.51 7.68
C ALA A 72 3.03 -11.53 7.97
N MET A 73 3.48 -11.47 9.24
CA MET A 73 4.65 -10.69 9.63
C MET A 73 5.93 -11.19 8.92
N SER A 74 6.22 -12.49 9.00
CA SER A 74 7.39 -13.08 8.34
C SER A 74 7.34 -12.91 6.82
N GLY A 75 6.17 -13.10 6.19
CA GLY A 75 6.00 -12.93 4.75
C GLY A 75 6.21 -11.50 4.27
N ASN A 76 6.02 -10.51 5.14
CA ASN A 76 6.19 -9.09 4.84
C ASN A 76 7.49 -8.50 5.42
N ASN A 77 8.38 -9.31 5.99
CA ASN A 77 9.62 -8.90 6.67
C ASN A 77 9.36 -7.89 7.81
N ILE A 78 8.35 -8.16 8.64
CA ILE A 78 7.95 -7.33 9.77
C ILE A 78 8.34 -8.05 11.06
N SER A 79 9.04 -7.34 11.96
CA SER A 79 9.35 -7.85 13.30
C SER A 79 8.12 -7.74 14.21
N SER A 80 8.00 -8.63 15.21
CA SER A 80 6.93 -8.56 16.23
C SER A 80 6.96 -7.29 17.07
N THR A 81 8.10 -6.60 17.12
CA THR A 81 8.27 -5.30 17.78
C THR A 81 7.97 -4.10 16.88
N THR A 82 7.63 -4.35 15.61
CA THR A 82 7.35 -3.27 14.64
C THR A 82 6.00 -2.66 14.95
N THR A 83 5.98 -1.34 15.16
CA THR A 83 4.72 -0.61 15.29
C THR A 83 4.12 -0.31 13.92
N VAL A 84 2.83 -0.01 13.90
CA VAL A 84 2.11 0.45 12.70
C VAL A 84 2.84 1.64 12.09
N GLY A 85 3.20 2.65 12.88
CA GLY A 85 3.93 3.83 12.41
C GLY A 85 5.30 3.51 11.81
N GLN A 86 6.04 2.58 12.40
CA GLN A 86 7.33 2.11 11.85
C GLN A 86 7.15 1.39 10.51
N TRP A 87 6.14 0.52 10.41
CA TRP A 87 5.81 -0.16 9.17
C TRP A 87 5.39 0.83 8.08
N ARG A 88 4.48 1.77 8.42
CA ARG A 88 4.02 2.83 7.53
C ARG A 88 5.19 3.67 7.02
N ALA A 89 6.10 4.09 7.89
CA ALA A 89 7.30 4.83 7.51
C ALA A 89 8.21 4.02 6.57
N ALA A 90 8.41 2.73 6.82
CA ALA A 90 9.22 1.86 5.97
C ALA A 90 8.60 1.66 4.58
N VAL A 91 7.28 1.52 4.51
CA VAL A 91 6.54 1.41 3.24
C VAL A 91 6.54 2.75 2.50
N ALA A 92 6.30 3.85 3.20
CA ALA A 92 6.36 5.19 2.63
C ALA A 92 7.75 5.50 2.05
N ALA A 93 8.83 5.12 2.74
CA ALA A 93 10.19 5.26 2.23
C ALA A 93 10.42 4.47 0.93
N LYS A 94 9.78 3.31 0.76
CA LYS A 94 9.85 2.51 -0.48
C LYS A 94 9.01 3.09 -1.62
N MET A 95 7.86 3.67 -1.30
CA MET A 95 6.93 4.26 -2.29
C MET A 95 7.29 5.71 -2.65
N GLY A 96 8.08 6.39 -1.82
CA GLY A 96 8.38 7.81 -1.95
C GLY A 96 7.13 8.67 -1.76
N SER A 97 7.11 9.83 -2.42
CA SER A 97 6.04 10.83 -2.30
C SER A 97 4.63 10.32 -2.66
N ALA A 98 4.53 9.17 -3.35
CA ALA A 98 3.27 8.56 -3.74
C ALA A 98 2.53 7.84 -2.59
N ALA A 99 3.20 7.50 -1.47
CA ALA A 99 2.57 6.78 -0.37
C ALA A 99 1.40 7.54 0.28
N SER A 100 1.57 8.84 0.47
CA SER A 100 0.56 9.73 1.05
C SER A 100 -0.43 10.26 0.01
N SER A 101 -0.25 9.93 -1.27
CA SER A 101 -1.21 10.33 -2.29
C SER A 101 -2.52 9.58 -2.09
N SER A 102 -3.62 10.33 -2.09
CA SER A 102 -4.95 9.74 -2.13
C SER A 102 -5.10 8.90 -3.40
N ILE A 103 -5.63 7.69 -3.25
CA ILE A 103 -5.87 6.79 -4.38
C ILE A 103 -7.29 6.95 -4.96
N LEU A 104 -8.07 7.89 -4.40
CA LEU A 104 -9.34 8.33 -4.97
C LEU A 104 -9.17 9.20 -6.20
N THR A 105 -7.97 9.70 -6.47
CA THR A 105 -7.71 10.52 -7.66
C THR A 105 -7.52 9.63 -8.87
N GLY A 106 -8.63 9.41 -9.58
CA GLY A 106 -8.68 9.20 -11.02
C GLY A 106 -9.25 10.42 -11.71
#